data_AF-A0A927HHF0-F1
#
_entry.id   AF-A0A927HHF0-F1
#
_cell.length_a   1.000
_cell.length_b   1.000
_cell.length_c   1.000
_cell.angle_alpha   90.00
_cell.angle_beta   90.00
_cell.angle_gamma   90.00
#
_symmetry.space_group_name_H-M   'P 1'
#
loop_
_entity.id
_entity.type
_entity.pdbx_description
1 polymer ?
#
loop_
_entity_poly.entity_id
_entity_poly.type
_entity_poly.pdbx_seq_one_letter_code
_entity_poly.pdbx_strand_id
1 'polypeptide(L)'
;MAYFGQMMKTARILINTPASQGGIGDLYNFKLAPSLTLGCGSWGGNSISENVGPKHLINKKTVAKRAENMLWHKLPKSIYFRRGSLPIALDEVITDGHKRALIVTDRFLFNNGYADQITSVLKAAGVETEVFFEVEADPTLTIVRKGADPGKLL
;
A
#
# COMPACT_ATOMS: atom_id res chain seq x y z
N MET A 1 35.99 1.08 -7.02
CA MET A 1 35.03 2.16 -7.34
C MET A 1 34.06 2.43 -6.20
N ALA A 2 33.28 1.43 -5.75
CA ALA A 2 32.27 1.61 -4.68
C ALA A 2 32.86 2.15 -3.37
N TYR A 3 33.97 1.58 -2.89
CA TYR A 3 34.64 2.02 -1.65
C TYR A 3 35.02 3.52 -1.70
N PHE A 4 35.75 3.95 -2.73
CA PHE A 4 36.14 5.35 -2.92
C PHE A 4 34.93 6.27 -3.14
N GLY A 5 33.93 5.78 -3.87
CA GLY A 5 32.67 6.49 -4.13
C GLY A 5 31.86 6.83 -2.89
N GLN A 6 31.86 5.94 -1.90
CA GLN A 6 31.13 6.12 -0.64
C GLN A 6 31.92 6.93 0.40
N MET A 7 33.25 6.82 0.39
CA MET A 7 34.12 7.46 1.38
C MET A 7 34.36 8.95 1.10
N MET A 8 34.48 9.34 -0.17
CA MET A 8 34.88 10.70 -0.54
C MET A 8 33.69 11.67 -0.59
N LYS A 9 33.78 12.79 0.12
CA LYS A 9 32.79 13.87 0.09
C LYS A 9 33.01 14.80 -1.11
N THR A 10 32.82 14.28 -2.31
CA THR A 10 32.95 15.06 -3.55
C THR A 10 31.73 14.90 -4.45
N ALA A 11 31.41 15.93 -5.22
CA ALA A 11 30.29 15.91 -6.16
C ALA A 11 30.60 15.14 -7.46
N ARG A 12 31.89 14.96 -7.76
CA ARG A 12 32.38 14.25 -8.95
C ARG A 12 33.56 13.37 -8.58
N ILE A 13 33.56 12.16 -9.14
CA ILE A 13 34.65 11.19 -9.02
C ILE A 13 35.02 10.78 -10.44
N LEU A 14 36.24 11.12 -10.83
CA LEU A 14 36.78 10.86 -12.15
C LEU A 14 37.70 9.65 -12.04
N ILE A 15 37.45 8.63 -12.84
CA ILE A 15 38.17 7.36 -12.79
C ILE A 15 39.09 7.30 -14.01
N ASN A 16 40.38 7.06 -13.79
CA ASN A 16 41.39 6.89 -14.84
C ASN A 16 41.40 8.00 -15.90
N THR A 17 41.05 9.23 -15.52
CA THR A 17 41.00 10.40 -16.41
C THR A 17 41.65 11.61 -15.72
N PRO A 18 42.30 12.51 -16.47
CA PRO A 18 42.94 13.67 -15.89
C PRO A 18 41.88 14.61 -15.27
N ALA A 19 42.14 15.12 -14.07
CA ALA A 19 41.12 15.78 -13.25
C ALA A 19 40.53 17.04 -13.92
N SER A 20 41.36 17.88 -14.53
CA SER A 20 40.94 19.13 -15.17
C SER A 20 40.03 18.87 -16.37
N GLN A 21 40.44 18.00 -17.28
CA GLN A 21 39.70 17.72 -18.52
C GLN A 21 38.54 16.75 -18.29
N GLY A 22 38.68 15.78 -17.39
CA GLY A 22 37.60 14.88 -17.01
C GLY A 22 36.48 15.60 -16.26
N GLY A 23 36.81 16.63 -15.47
CA GLY A 23 35.85 17.40 -14.68
C GLY A 23 34.98 18.34 -15.53
N ILE A 24 35.54 18.87 -16.63
CA ILE A 24 34.79 19.66 -17.61
C ILE A 24 33.64 18.85 -18.19
N GLY A 25 33.85 17.54 -18.40
CA GLY A 25 32.89 16.65 -19.04
C GLY A 25 33.00 16.66 -20.56
N ASP A 26 32.35 15.68 -21.20
CA ASP A 26 32.24 15.48 -22.65
C ASP A 26 33.55 15.20 -23.43
N LEU A 27 34.73 15.39 -22.82
CA LEU A 27 36.01 15.08 -23.45
C LEU A 27 36.53 13.66 -23.16
N TYR A 28 36.48 13.25 -21.90
CA TYR A 28 36.90 11.90 -21.45
C TYR A 28 35.73 11.07 -20.89
N ASN A 29 34.56 11.67 -20.71
CA ASN A 29 33.36 10.99 -20.23
C ASN A 29 32.09 11.71 -20.73
N PHE A 30 31.10 10.94 -21.18
CA PHE A 30 29.81 11.47 -21.69
C PHE A 30 28.73 11.58 -20.61
N LYS A 31 29.09 11.37 -19.34
CA LYS A 31 28.14 11.36 -18.22
C LYS A 31 28.04 12.72 -17.54
N LEU A 32 29.06 13.57 -17.64
CA LEU A 32 29.06 14.93 -17.13
C LEU A 32 28.74 15.93 -18.24
N ALA A 33 27.85 16.87 -17.96
CA ALA A 33 27.54 17.95 -18.88
C ALA A 33 28.77 18.87 -19.05
N PRO A 34 29.13 19.27 -20.27
CA PRO A 34 30.30 20.13 -20.50
C PRO A 34 30.12 21.49 -19.81
N SER A 35 31.04 21.87 -18.92
CA SER A 35 31.05 23.19 -18.26
C SER A 35 32.41 23.54 -17.67
N LEU A 36 32.72 24.83 -17.61
CA LEU A 36 33.86 25.37 -16.85
C LEU A 36 33.45 25.83 -15.44
N THR A 37 32.15 25.88 -15.14
CA THR A 37 31.62 26.24 -13.83
C THR A 37 31.15 24.98 -13.13
N LEU A 38 31.95 24.55 -12.15
CA LEU A 38 31.83 23.24 -11.53
C LEU A 38 31.21 23.38 -10.13
N GLY A 39 29.96 22.96 -9.97
CA GLY A 39 29.31 22.91 -8.66
C GLY A 39 30.00 21.90 -7.74
N CYS A 40 30.26 22.28 -6.49
CA CYS A 40 30.96 21.45 -5.49
C CYS A 40 30.00 20.84 -4.46
N GLY A 41 28.69 21.09 -4.61
CA GLY A 41 27.67 20.72 -3.65
C GLY A 41 27.78 21.50 -2.34
N SER A 42 26.88 21.19 -1.41
CA SER A 42 26.78 21.86 -0.12
C SER A 42 28.06 21.74 0.71
N TRP A 43 28.83 20.67 0.52
CA TRP A 43 30.15 20.51 1.13
C TRP A 43 31.17 21.58 0.71
N GLY A 44 31.01 22.17 -0.47
CA GLY A 44 31.83 23.27 -0.98
C GLY A 44 31.16 24.65 -0.87
N GLY A 45 30.10 24.79 -0.06
CA GLY A 45 29.45 26.08 0.20
C GLY A 45 28.50 26.56 -0.92
N ASN A 46 28.07 25.70 -1.83
CA ASN A 46 27.09 26.03 -2.88
C ASN A 46 25.99 24.97 -2.98
N SER A 47 24.84 25.32 -3.57
CA SER A 47 23.69 24.40 -3.66
C SER A 47 23.69 23.51 -4.92
N ILE A 48 24.76 23.52 -5.71
CA ILE A 48 24.82 22.85 -7.01
C ILE A 48 25.86 21.72 -6.95
N SER A 49 25.43 20.47 -7.08
CA SER A 49 26.30 19.27 -7.04
C SER A 49 26.70 18.75 -8.42
N GLU A 50 26.56 19.57 -9.46
CA GLU A 50 26.80 19.18 -10.86
C GLU A 50 27.51 20.28 -11.65
N ASN A 51 27.79 20.00 -12.93
CA ASN A 51 28.32 20.99 -13.86
C ASN A 51 27.22 22.02 -14.18
N VAL A 52 27.52 23.31 -13.96
CA VAL A 52 26.52 24.37 -14.17
C VAL A 52 26.23 24.47 -15.67
N GLY A 53 25.01 24.11 -16.06
CA GLY A 53 24.47 24.29 -17.39
C GLY A 53 23.24 25.21 -17.45
N PRO A 54 22.60 25.34 -18.63
CA PRO A 54 21.51 26.30 -18.88
C PRO A 54 20.32 26.17 -17.91
N LYS A 55 20.03 24.98 -17.40
CA LYS A 55 18.92 24.75 -16.46
C LYS A 55 19.02 25.56 -15.16
N HIS A 56 20.23 25.96 -14.77
CA HIS A 56 20.46 26.78 -13.57
C HIS A 56 20.25 28.27 -13.83
N LEU A 57 20.20 28.68 -15.10
CA LEU A 57 20.03 30.07 -15.53
C LEU A 57 18.59 30.36 -15.98
N ILE A 58 17.73 29.35 -15.99
CA ILE A 58 16.33 29.47 -16.40
C ILE A 58 15.46 29.69 -15.17
N ASN A 59 14.76 30.82 -15.14
CA ASN A 59 13.71 31.07 -14.16
C ASN A 59 12.43 30.32 -14.55
N LYS A 60 12.06 29.30 -13.78
CA LYS A 60 10.78 28.59 -13.95
C LYS A 60 9.73 29.19 -13.01
N LYS A 61 8.66 29.75 -13.58
CA LYS A 61 7.48 30.21 -12.84
C LYS A 61 6.39 29.14 -12.89
N THR A 62 5.96 28.64 -11.73
CA THR A 62 4.85 27.68 -11.62
C THR A 62 3.60 28.40 -11.13
N VAL A 63 2.49 28.28 -11.87
CA VAL A 63 1.18 28.78 -11.43
C VAL A 63 0.38 27.59 -10.90
N ALA A 64 0.19 27.53 -9.58
CA ALA A 64 -0.60 26.50 -8.92
C ALA A 64 -2.01 27.05 -8.62
N LYS A 65 -3.04 26.45 -9.22
CA LYS A 65 -4.44 26.74 -8.88
C LYS A 65 -4.86 25.87 -7.69
N ARG A 66 -5.76 26.39 -6.83
CA ARG A 66 -6.39 25.59 -5.78
C ARG A 66 -7.13 24.42 -6.43
N ALA A 67 -6.80 23.20 -6.01
CA ALA A 67 -7.56 21.99 -6.31
C ALA A 67 -8.10 21.43 -5.00
N GLU A 68 -9.29 20.83 -5.05
CA GLU A 68 -9.86 20.13 -3.91
C GLU A 68 -9.41 18.67 -3.93
N ASN A 69 -9.26 18.08 -2.75
CA ASN A 69 -8.87 16.68 -2.64
C ASN A 69 -10.00 15.79 -3.15
N MET A 70 -9.62 14.70 -3.83
CA MET A 70 -10.58 13.69 -4.25
C MET A 70 -11.25 13.07 -3.01
N LEU A 71 -12.57 13.17 -2.95
CA LEU A 71 -13.39 12.43 -1.99
C LEU A 71 -13.84 11.11 -2.62
N TRP A 72 -14.09 10.10 -1.79
CA TRP A 72 -14.64 8.83 -2.25
C TRP A 72 -15.89 8.44 -1.46
N HIS A 73 -16.86 7.87 -2.16
CA HIS A 73 -17.98 7.18 -1.56
C HIS A 73 -17.83 5.68 -1.83
N LYS A 74 -17.32 4.95 -0.83
CA LYS A 74 -17.06 3.50 -0.95
C LYS A 74 -18.22 2.75 -0.29
N LEU A 75 -18.95 1.99 -1.10
CA LEU A 75 -20.02 1.11 -0.66
C LEU A 75 -19.66 -0.35 -0.98
N PRO A 76 -20.16 -1.32 -0.20
CA PRO A 76 -20.14 -2.72 -0.60
C PRO A 76 -20.81 -2.91 -1.97
N LYS A 77 -20.35 -3.91 -2.73
CA LYS A 77 -20.87 -4.20 -4.08
C LYS A 77 -22.36 -4.58 -4.06
N SER A 78 -22.76 -5.38 -3.06
CA SER A 78 -24.12 -5.93 -2.93
C SER A 78 -24.69 -5.53 -1.57
N ILE A 79 -25.83 -4.82 -1.55
CA ILE A 79 -26.56 -4.45 -0.32
C ILE A 79 -28.01 -4.94 -0.49
N TYR A 80 -28.36 -6.01 0.22
CA TYR A 80 -29.71 -6.57 0.23
C TYR A 80 -30.50 -6.07 1.44
N PHE A 81 -31.75 -5.66 1.22
CA PHE A 81 -32.66 -5.18 2.26
C PHE A 81 -34.07 -5.74 2.02
N ARG A 82 -34.97 -5.55 3.01
CA ARG A 82 -36.35 -6.12 3.12
C ARG A 82 -36.42 -7.48 3.83
N ARG A 83 -37.62 -7.81 4.33
CA ARG A 83 -37.91 -9.08 4.98
C ARG A 83 -37.72 -10.23 3.99
N GLY A 84 -37.06 -11.30 4.42
CA GLY A 84 -36.77 -12.46 3.57
C GLY A 84 -35.54 -12.32 2.66
N SER A 85 -34.73 -11.26 2.82
CA SER A 85 -33.54 -11.07 1.99
C SER A 85 -32.42 -12.07 2.28
N LEU A 86 -32.38 -12.68 3.47
CA LEU A 86 -31.30 -13.54 3.93
C LEU A 86 -31.05 -14.79 3.04
N PRO A 87 -32.04 -15.65 2.76
CA PRO A 87 -31.82 -16.79 1.86
C PRO A 87 -31.44 -16.37 0.44
N ILE A 88 -32.00 -15.25 -0.05
CA ILE A 88 -31.70 -14.72 -1.39
C ILE A 88 -30.26 -14.21 -1.46
N ALA A 89 -29.78 -13.53 -0.42
CA ALA A 89 -28.42 -13.02 -0.35
C ALA A 89 -27.38 -14.15 -0.17
N LEU A 90 -27.72 -15.21 0.58
CA LEU A 90 -26.83 -16.35 0.77
C LEU A 90 -26.71 -17.24 -0.48
N ASP A 91 -27.66 -17.18 -1.40
CA ASP A 91 -27.57 -17.84 -2.70
C ASP A 91 -26.40 -17.30 -3.55
N GLU A 92 -26.02 -16.03 -3.37
CA GLU A 92 -24.82 -15.45 -3.99
C GLU A 92 -23.55 -16.16 -3.49
N VAL A 93 -23.46 -16.48 -2.19
CA VAL A 93 -22.32 -17.21 -1.60
C VAL A 93 -22.18 -18.61 -2.19
N ILE A 94 -23.30 -19.26 -2.50
CA ILE A 94 -23.37 -20.58 -3.11
C ILE A 94 -22.95 -20.50 -4.59
N THR A 95 -23.49 -19.51 -5.32
CA THR A 95 -23.21 -19.28 -6.73
C THR A 95 -21.75 -18.89 -6.97
N ASP A 96 -21.16 -18.13 -6.04
CA ASP A 96 -19.75 -17.74 -6.05
C ASP A 96 -18.80 -18.93 -5.74
N GLY A 97 -19.35 -20.10 -5.34
CA GLY A 97 -18.62 -21.35 -5.21
C GLY A 97 -17.88 -21.55 -3.88
N HIS A 98 -18.28 -20.82 -2.83
CA HIS A 98 -17.69 -20.99 -1.50
C HIS A 98 -18.16 -22.29 -0.83
N LYS A 99 -17.23 -23.08 -0.27
CA LYS A 99 -17.50 -24.41 0.31
C LYS A 99 -17.49 -24.46 1.84
N ARG A 100 -16.87 -23.47 2.48
CA ARG A 100 -16.75 -23.38 3.94
C ARG A 100 -17.11 -21.96 4.37
N ALA A 101 -17.90 -21.82 5.43
CA ALA A 101 -18.33 -20.55 5.96
C ALA A 101 -18.14 -20.50 7.48
N LEU A 102 -17.54 -19.40 7.94
CA LEU A 102 -17.45 -19.07 9.36
C LEU A 102 -18.49 -18.00 9.69
N ILE A 103 -19.46 -18.35 10.54
CA ILE A 103 -20.43 -17.41 11.07
C ILE A 103 -19.88 -16.83 12.37
N VAL A 104 -19.76 -15.51 12.42
CA VAL A 104 -19.30 -14.77 13.62
C VAL A 104 -20.50 -14.07 14.26
N THR A 105 -20.80 -14.39 15.51
CA THR A 105 -21.98 -13.89 16.24
C THR A 105 -21.71 -13.76 17.74
N ASP A 106 -22.68 -13.27 18.52
CA ASP A 106 -22.67 -13.31 19.98
C ASP A 106 -23.39 -14.56 20.53
N ARG A 107 -23.30 -14.77 21.85
CA ARG A 107 -23.97 -15.87 22.57
C ARG A 107 -25.50 -15.79 22.53
N PHE A 108 -26.06 -14.58 22.50
CA PHE A 108 -27.50 -14.39 22.59
C PHE A 108 -28.19 -14.84 21.29
N LEU A 109 -27.69 -14.39 20.14
CA LEU A 109 -28.18 -14.77 18.82
C LEU A 109 -27.98 -16.26 18.55
N PHE A 110 -26.87 -16.83 19.03
CA PHE A 110 -26.63 -18.26 18.96
C PHE A 110 -27.65 -19.05 19.80
N ASN A 111 -27.79 -18.74 21.09
CA ASN A 111 -28.69 -19.46 22.00
C ASN A 111 -30.18 -19.32 21.63
N ASN A 112 -30.57 -18.25 20.95
CA ASN A 112 -31.95 -18.03 20.48
C ASN A 112 -32.21 -18.53 19.05
N GLY A 113 -31.26 -19.22 18.42
CA GLY A 113 -31.44 -19.85 17.11
C GLY A 113 -31.43 -18.91 15.90
N TYR A 114 -30.95 -17.67 16.05
CA TYR A 114 -30.78 -16.77 14.89
C TYR A 114 -29.66 -17.24 13.97
N ALA A 115 -28.58 -17.82 14.53
CA ALA A 115 -27.51 -18.43 13.75
C ALA A 115 -28.00 -19.65 12.94
N ASP A 116 -29.02 -20.36 13.45
CA ASP A 116 -29.59 -21.54 12.78
C ASP A 116 -30.30 -21.17 11.47
N GLN A 117 -30.86 -19.96 11.37
CA GLN A 117 -31.47 -19.45 10.14
C GLN A 117 -30.45 -19.31 9.01
N ILE A 118 -29.19 -19.01 9.34
CA ILE A 118 -28.10 -18.87 8.37
C ILE A 118 -27.52 -20.25 8.05
N THR A 119 -27.20 -21.04 9.09
CA THR A 119 -26.55 -22.34 8.90
C THR A 119 -27.46 -23.35 8.21
N SER A 120 -28.78 -23.31 8.42
CA SER A 120 -29.72 -24.18 7.70
C SER A 120 -29.68 -23.96 6.18
N VAL A 121 -29.65 -22.71 5.73
CA VAL A 121 -29.56 -22.36 4.30
C VAL A 121 -28.21 -22.81 3.73
N LEU A 122 -27.11 -22.53 4.42
CA LEU A 122 -25.76 -22.89 3.96
C LEU A 122 -25.54 -24.41 3.93
N LYS A 123 -25.99 -25.13 4.95
CA LYS A 123 -25.90 -26.61 5.01
C LYS A 123 -26.77 -27.27 3.94
N ALA A 124 -27.96 -26.73 3.64
CA ALA A 124 -28.80 -27.22 2.55
C ALA A 124 -28.10 -27.12 1.19
N ALA A 125 -27.19 -26.16 1.03
CA ALA A 125 -26.36 -25.99 -0.15
C ALA A 125 -25.02 -26.76 -0.11
N GLY A 126 -24.78 -27.56 0.93
CA GLY A 126 -23.55 -28.35 1.08
C GLY A 126 -22.32 -27.55 1.51
N VAL A 127 -22.51 -26.36 2.10
CA VAL A 127 -21.43 -25.55 2.68
C VAL A 127 -21.17 -26.02 4.12
N GLU A 128 -19.92 -26.32 4.44
CA GLU A 128 -19.52 -26.60 5.82
C GLU A 128 -19.54 -25.31 6.64
N THR A 129 -20.29 -25.30 7.74
CA THR A 129 -20.45 -24.11 8.56
C THR A 129 -19.89 -24.32 9.95
N GLU A 130 -19.14 -23.35 10.44
CA GLU A 130 -18.72 -23.26 11.83
C GLU A 130 -19.16 -21.92 12.43
N VAL A 131 -19.45 -21.89 13.74
CA VAL A 131 -20.00 -20.71 14.41
C VAL A 131 -19.08 -20.29 15.56
N PHE A 132 -18.53 -19.09 15.48
CA PHE A 132 -17.80 -18.44 16.57
C PHE A 132 -18.74 -17.47 17.29
N PHE A 133 -19.11 -17.80 18.53
CA PHE A 133 -20.12 -17.08 19.32
C PHE A 133 -19.56 -16.38 20.59
N GLU A 134 -18.23 -16.30 20.76
CA GLU A 134 -17.60 -15.63 21.91
C GLU A 134 -17.52 -14.10 21.79
N VAL A 135 -18.21 -13.48 20.82
CA VAL A 135 -18.18 -12.03 20.62
C VAL A 135 -19.02 -11.34 21.71
N GLU A 136 -18.40 -10.42 22.43
CA GLU A 136 -19.02 -9.54 23.42
C GLU A 136 -19.32 -8.16 22.82
N ALA A 137 -20.13 -7.34 23.49
CA ALA A 137 -20.60 -6.04 22.99
C ALA A 137 -19.44 -5.09 22.58
N ASP A 138 -18.37 -5.08 23.37
CA ASP A 138 -17.12 -4.37 23.05
C ASP A 138 -16.01 -5.40 22.76
N PRO A 139 -15.81 -5.79 21.49
CA PRO A 139 -14.89 -6.87 21.16
C PRO A 139 -13.45 -6.49 21.47
N THR A 140 -12.77 -7.33 22.26
CA THR A 140 -11.36 -7.15 22.59
C THR A 140 -10.45 -7.81 21.55
N LEU A 141 -9.21 -7.32 21.44
CA LEU A 141 -8.22 -7.88 20.51
C LEU A 141 -7.90 -9.36 20.79
N THR A 142 -8.06 -9.81 22.04
CA THR A 142 -7.95 -11.22 22.41
C THR A 142 -9.04 -12.08 21.78
N ILE A 143 -10.29 -11.60 21.72
CA ILE A 143 -11.40 -12.28 21.05
C ILE A 143 -11.16 -12.34 19.54
N VAL A 144 -10.68 -11.25 18.92
CA VAL A 144 -10.35 -11.23 17.49
C VAL A 144 -9.26 -12.26 17.17
N ARG A 145 -8.19 -12.32 17.98
CA ARG A 145 -7.13 -13.31 17.79
C ARG A 145 -7.63 -14.74 17.97
N LYS A 146 -8.51 -15.00 18.94
CA LYS A 146 -9.13 -16.31 19.11
C LYS A 146 -9.97 -16.72 17.91
N GLY A 147 -10.76 -15.81 17.34
CA GLY A 147 -11.58 -16.08 16.15
C GLY A 147 -10.78 -16.16 14.85
N ALA A 148 -9.56 -15.62 14.81
CA ALA A 148 -8.65 -15.72 13.67
C ALA A 148 -7.72 -16.93 13.73
N ASP A 149 -7.63 -17.62 14.88
CA ASP A 149 -6.75 -18.77 15.06
C ASP A 149 -7.35 -20.03 14.40
N PRO A 150 -6.75 -20.54 13.32
CA PRO A 150 -7.28 -21.69 12.59
C PRO A 150 -7.28 -22.98 13.43
N GLY A 151 -6.50 -23.05 14.51
CA GLY A 151 -6.40 -24.24 15.37
C GLY A 151 -7.63 -24.54 16.23
N LYS A 152 -8.61 -23.64 16.26
CA LYS A 152 -9.92 -23.85 16.92
C LYS A 152 -11.10 -23.93 15.93
N LEU A 153 -10.82 -23.82 14.62
CA LEU A 153 -11.80 -23.76 13.51
C LEU A 153 -11.71 -24.98 12.57
N LEU A 154 -11.18 -26.08 13.10
CA LEU A 154 -10.98 -27.41 12.48
C LEU A 154 -11.08 -28.48 13.57
#